data_AF-A0A7G2CPN4-F1
#
_entry.id   AF-A0A7G2CPN4-F1
#
_cell.length_a   1.000
_cell.length_b   1.000
_cell.length_c   1.000
_cell.angle_alpha   90.00
_cell.angle_beta   90.00
_cell.angle_gamma   90.00
#
_symmetry.space_group_name_H-M   'P 1'
#
loop_
_entity.id
_entity.type
_entity.pdbx_description
1 polymer ?
#
loop_
_entity_poly.entity_id
_entity_poly.type
_entity_poly.pdbx_seq_one_letter_code
_entity_poly.pdbx_strand_id
1 'polypeptide(L)'
;MAKKAQKKNQKKVKREPVEQEEVEEEPTVVKTEDTRPSQPVEEEPQQEQSPSEDEERASSPKASSESDADSPGTFEEKEWIPSQGAQEAEEKAQRADPDEVVTRLVIKDIDVENFKSYYGRHKIGPFHKTFTAVIGPNGSGKSNVIDSMLFVFGRNAKKIRLEKLSELIHSSAAHPDVSYASVTVNFVRVFETQHDATDPMFRKEVPNSALSVKREVFRSGVSQYSIDGQRRTQKEVVEHLIKEGIDLEHNRFLILQGEVEQIALMKPKAEKEGEEGLLEYLDDLIGTNEYVGRVSDLTSAAEQAQTERLESLDKEKKLRAERDALDDAKNSTIAFVTKDNQLQKTLIAMCQLRMRGD
;
A
#
# COMPACT_ATOMS: atom_id res chain seq x y z
N MET A 1 32.43 -21.29 -57.47
CA MET A 1 31.46 -22.41 -57.42
C MET A 1 30.35 -21.99 -56.47
N ALA A 2 29.28 -21.37 -56.94
CA ALA A 2 28.08 -21.99 -57.53
C ALA A 2 27.16 -22.65 -56.47
N LYS A 3 25.88 -22.25 -56.54
CA LYS A 3 24.65 -22.78 -55.89
C LYS A 3 24.29 -22.10 -54.55
N LYS A 4 23.03 -21.73 -54.28
CA LYS A 4 21.79 -21.71 -55.08
C LYS A 4 20.79 -20.87 -54.29
N ALA A 5 20.08 -19.98 -54.98
CA ALA A 5 18.85 -19.36 -54.52
C ALA A 5 17.72 -20.40 -54.46
N GLN A 6 16.86 -20.33 -53.44
CA GLN A 6 15.53 -20.94 -53.46
C GLN A 6 14.50 -19.97 -52.87
N LYS A 7 13.66 -19.45 -53.77
CA LYS A 7 12.35 -18.85 -53.51
C LYS A 7 11.45 -19.86 -52.78
N LYS A 8 10.71 -19.41 -51.76
CA LYS A 8 9.45 -20.02 -51.36
C LYS A 8 8.33 -18.98 -51.40
N ASN A 9 7.41 -19.21 -52.32
CA ASN A 9 6.06 -18.66 -52.36
C ASN A 9 5.32 -19.01 -51.07
N GLN A 10 4.60 -18.05 -50.48
CA GLN A 10 3.36 -18.33 -49.78
C GLN A 10 2.26 -17.39 -50.27
N LYS A 11 1.15 -18.02 -50.65
CA LYS A 11 -0.05 -17.43 -51.24
C LYS A 11 -0.82 -16.62 -50.20
N LYS A 12 -1.29 -15.46 -50.64
CA LYS A 12 -2.45 -14.74 -50.10
C LYS A 12 -3.68 -15.65 -50.12
N VAL A 13 -4.39 -15.75 -49.00
CA VAL A 13 -5.80 -16.12 -48.98
C VAL A 13 -6.56 -14.97 -48.34
N LYS A 14 -7.40 -14.36 -49.16
CA LYS A 14 -8.35 -13.29 -48.89
C LYS A 14 -9.54 -13.94 -48.15
N ARG A 15 -9.93 -13.41 -46.99
CA ARG A 15 -11.22 -13.71 -46.35
C ARG A 15 -12.03 -12.42 -46.35
N GLU A 16 -13.10 -12.41 -47.12
CA GLU A 16 -14.19 -11.42 -47.06
C GLU A 16 -15.31 -11.97 -46.16
N PRO A 17 -16.16 -11.08 -45.62
CA PRO A 17 -16.92 -11.32 -44.40
C PRO A 17 -18.24 -12.07 -44.64
N VAL A 18 -18.69 -12.78 -43.62
CA VAL A 18 -20.02 -13.41 -43.57
C VAL A 18 -20.98 -12.45 -42.88
N GLU A 19 -22.02 -12.06 -43.61
CA GLU A 19 -23.22 -11.39 -43.13
C GLU A 19 -23.93 -12.26 -42.09
N GLN A 20 -24.32 -11.67 -40.96
CA GLN A 20 -25.30 -12.25 -40.05
C GLN A 20 -26.41 -11.23 -39.86
N GLU A 21 -27.62 -11.71 -40.16
CA GLU A 21 -28.88 -10.99 -40.19
C GLU A 21 -29.26 -10.42 -38.83
N GLU A 22 -29.82 -9.21 -38.89
CA GLU A 22 -30.54 -8.52 -37.84
C GLU A 22 -31.84 -9.27 -37.50
N VAL A 23 -32.10 -9.48 -36.20
CA VAL A 23 -33.44 -9.76 -35.69
C VAL A 23 -33.74 -8.69 -34.65
N GLU A 24 -34.63 -7.78 -35.04
CA GLU A 24 -35.30 -6.82 -34.18
C GLU A 24 -36.29 -7.56 -33.27
N GLU A 25 -36.19 -7.38 -31.95
CA GLU A 25 -37.32 -7.57 -31.03
C GLU A 25 -37.52 -6.29 -30.21
N GLU A 26 -38.63 -5.61 -30.47
CA GLU A 26 -39.15 -4.50 -29.68
C GLU A 26 -39.97 -4.97 -28.46
N PRO A 27 -40.18 -4.10 -27.44
CA PRO A 27 -40.39 -4.51 -26.06
C PRO A 27 -41.86 -4.75 -25.71
N THR A 28 -42.11 -5.74 -24.85
CA THR A 28 -43.43 -5.98 -24.26
C THR A 28 -43.64 -5.16 -22.99
N VAL A 29 -44.66 -4.31 -23.07
CA VAL A 29 -45.22 -3.48 -22.00
C VAL A 29 -46.04 -4.36 -21.06
N VAL A 30 -45.74 -4.35 -19.76
CA VAL A 30 -46.66 -4.83 -18.72
C VAL A 30 -47.02 -3.68 -17.79
N LYS A 31 -48.33 -3.45 -17.69
CA LYS A 31 -49.01 -2.39 -16.95
C LYS A 31 -48.99 -2.66 -15.45
N THR A 32 -48.77 -1.58 -14.72
CA THR A 32 -49.13 -1.36 -13.31
C THR A 32 -50.65 -1.37 -13.10
N GLU A 33 -51.12 -1.97 -12.01
CA GLU A 33 -52.34 -1.53 -11.32
C GLU A 33 -52.15 -1.59 -9.79
N ASP A 34 -52.82 -0.64 -9.16
CA ASP A 34 -52.71 -0.15 -7.79
C ASP A 34 -53.19 -1.11 -6.69
N THR A 35 -52.59 -1.00 -5.51
CA THR A 35 -53.38 -0.91 -4.26
C THR A 35 -52.56 -0.32 -3.11
N ARG A 36 -53.01 0.85 -2.61
CA ARG A 36 -52.79 1.42 -1.26
C ARG A 36 -54.19 1.54 -0.63
N PRO A 37 -54.40 1.90 0.67
CA PRO A 37 -53.44 2.20 1.74
C PRO A 37 -53.81 1.68 3.14
N SER A 38 -52.85 1.71 4.09
CA SER A 38 -53.07 2.22 5.47
C SER A 38 -51.79 2.26 6.31
N GLN A 39 -51.55 3.39 6.97
CA GLN A 39 -50.60 3.60 8.09
C GLN A 39 -51.35 3.41 9.45
N PRO A 40 -50.79 3.80 10.61
CA PRO A 40 -49.71 3.17 11.37
C PRO A 40 -50.16 2.86 12.83
N VAL A 41 -49.46 2.00 13.56
CA VAL A 41 -49.57 1.95 15.03
C VAL A 41 -48.19 1.72 15.65
N GLU A 42 -47.83 2.62 16.55
CA GLU A 42 -46.68 2.59 17.46
C GLU A 42 -46.85 1.48 18.51
N GLU A 43 -45.76 0.83 18.95
CA GLU A 43 -45.59 0.49 20.38
C GLU A 43 -44.14 0.11 20.71
N GLU A 44 -43.69 0.61 21.86
CA GLU A 44 -42.38 0.46 22.51
C GLU A 44 -42.21 -0.91 23.23
N PRO A 45 -40.98 -1.26 23.70
CA PRO A 45 -40.60 -2.63 24.02
C PRO A 45 -40.81 -3.00 25.51
N GLN A 46 -41.04 -4.29 25.77
CA GLN A 46 -40.99 -4.89 27.12
C GLN A 46 -39.83 -5.90 27.25
N GLN A 47 -39.26 -5.88 28.45
CA GLN A 47 -38.14 -6.66 28.99
C GLN A 47 -38.49 -8.12 29.33
N GLU A 48 -37.46 -8.83 29.81
CA GLU A 48 -37.45 -10.06 30.64
C GLU A 48 -37.30 -11.39 29.89
N GLN A 49 -36.58 -12.41 30.36
CA GLN A 49 -35.61 -12.67 31.44
C GLN A 49 -35.03 -14.06 31.08
N SER A 50 -33.82 -14.36 31.57
CA SER A 50 -33.18 -15.68 31.52
C SER A 50 -33.98 -16.79 32.23
N PRO A 51 -33.72 -18.07 31.91
CA PRO A 51 -33.56 -19.02 33.00
C PRO A 51 -32.35 -19.98 32.88
N SER A 52 -31.97 -20.45 34.04
CA SER A 52 -30.86 -21.33 34.45
C SER A 52 -31.12 -22.84 34.23
N GLU A 53 -30.00 -23.55 34.06
CA GLU A 53 -29.60 -24.89 34.58
C GLU A 53 -30.63 -26.03 34.67
N ASP A 54 -30.35 -27.17 34.00
CA ASP A 54 -30.02 -28.43 34.69
C ASP A 54 -29.43 -29.51 33.76
N GLU A 55 -28.71 -30.43 34.40
CA GLU A 55 -27.74 -31.43 33.94
C GLU A 55 -28.25 -32.54 32.98
N GLU A 56 -27.37 -33.03 32.10
CA GLU A 56 -27.18 -34.49 31.91
C GLU A 56 -25.84 -34.82 31.20
N ARG A 57 -25.42 -36.08 31.38
CA ARG A 57 -24.04 -36.54 31.64
C ARG A 57 -23.61 -37.59 30.61
N ALA A 58 -22.42 -37.47 29.99
CA ALA A 58 -21.63 -38.61 29.45
C ALA A 58 -20.23 -38.16 28.96
N SER A 59 -19.20 -38.31 29.79
CA SER A 59 -18.13 -39.34 29.72
C SER A 59 -17.04 -39.15 28.65
N SER A 60 -15.85 -38.78 29.13
CA SER A 60 -14.55 -38.86 28.45
C SER A 60 -13.99 -40.30 28.44
N PRO A 61 -12.99 -40.63 27.60
CA PRO A 61 -11.98 -41.62 27.95
C PRO A 61 -10.67 -40.96 28.40
N LYS A 62 -10.16 -41.43 29.54
CA LYS A 62 -8.85 -41.13 30.13
C LYS A 62 -7.72 -41.82 29.35
N ALA A 63 -6.56 -41.16 29.28
CA ALA A 63 -5.26 -41.83 29.26
C ALA A 63 -4.24 -41.04 30.10
N SER A 64 -3.89 -41.66 31.23
CA SER A 64 -2.67 -41.58 32.05
C SER A 64 -1.76 -40.35 32.03
N SER A 65 -1.61 -39.80 33.24
CA SER A 65 -0.57 -38.95 33.78
C SER A 65 0.86 -39.45 33.58
N GLU A 66 1.77 -38.53 33.26
CA GLU A 66 3.09 -38.45 33.89
C GLU A 66 3.43 -36.97 34.11
N SER A 67 4.04 -36.72 35.25
CA SER A 67 4.26 -35.43 35.90
C SER A 67 5.48 -34.71 35.36
N ASP A 68 5.33 -33.43 35.01
CA ASP A 68 6.37 -32.42 35.24
C ASP A 68 5.68 -31.10 35.60
N ALA A 69 5.97 -30.65 36.81
CA ALA A 69 5.53 -29.37 37.33
C ALA A 69 6.37 -28.27 36.68
N ASP A 70 5.75 -27.43 35.87
CA ASP A 70 6.25 -26.09 35.62
C ASP A 70 5.10 -25.10 35.78
N SER A 71 5.34 -24.04 36.55
CA SER A 71 4.31 -23.08 36.96
C SER A 71 3.84 -22.28 35.74
N PRO A 72 2.54 -21.91 35.63
CA PRO A 72 2.11 -21.04 34.55
C PRO A 72 2.72 -19.64 34.80
N GLY A 73 3.75 -19.31 34.01
CA GLY A 73 4.33 -17.98 33.99
C GLY A 73 3.25 -16.95 33.67
N THR A 74 3.13 -15.96 34.55
CA THR A 74 2.38 -14.73 34.31
C THR A 74 2.84 -14.11 33.00
N PHE A 75 1.92 -14.05 32.05
CA PHE A 75 2.09 -13.31 30.80
C PHE A 75 2.13 -11.81 31.16
N GLU A 76 3.32 -11.25 31.29
CA GLU A 76 3.49 -9.80 31.33
C GLU A 76 3.08 -9.27 29.95
N GLU A 77 1.97 -8.54 29.89
CA GLU A 77 1.69 -7.62 28.79
C GLU A 77 2.88 -6.67 28.69
N LYS A 78 3.77 -6.93 27.73
CA LYS A 78 4.78 -5.94 27.36
C LYS A 78 4.02 -4.74 26.83
N GLU A 79 4.01 -3.67 27.63
CA GLU A 79 3.58 -2.34 27.20
C GLU A 79 4.23 -2.03 25.86
N TRP A 80 3.42 -1.57 24.91
CA TRP A 80 3.90 -1.12 23.61
C TRP A 80 4.86 0.05 23.82
N ILE A 81 6.15 -0.20 23.60
CA ILE A 81 7.18 0.84 23.63
C ILE A 81 7.21 1.46 22.23
N PRO A 82 6.87 2.76 22.07
CA PRO A 82 6.95 3.42 20.78
C PRO A 82 8.39 3.38 20.26
N SER A 83 8.56 3.21 18.96
CA SER A 83 9.89 3.22 18.34
C SER A 83 10.57 4.57 18.57
N GLN A 84 11.91 4.61 18.56
CA GLN A 84 12.67 5.86 18.74
C GLN A 84 12.21 6.97 17.78
N GLY A 85 11.82 6.63 16.54
CA GLY A 85 11.26 7.59 15.59
C GLY A 85 9.86 8.11 15.95
N ALA A 86 9.02 7.29 16.61
CA ALA A 86 7.73 7.73 17.14
C ALA A 86 7.91 8.65 18.36
N GLN A 87 8.86 8.33 19.23
CA GLN A 87 9.23 9.16 20.38
C GLN A 87 9.84 10.50 19.93
N GLU A 88 10.69 10.52 18.90
CA GLU A 88 11.23 11.75 18.32
C GLU A 88 10.16 12.61 17.63
N ALA A 89 9.14 11.99 17.02
CA ALA A 89 8.01 12.69 16.42
C ALA A 89 7.06 13.28 17.48
N GLU A 90 6.76 12.53 18.54
CA GLU A 90 6.01 13.02 19.70
C GLU A 90 6.77 14.12 20.44
N GLU A 91 8.08 13.97 20.62
CA GLU A 91 8.92 14.97 21.26
C GLU A 91 9.05 16.24 20.40
N LYS A 92 9.07 16.13 19.06
CA LYS A 92 8.95 17.27 18.16
C LYS A 92 7.57 17.95 18.24
N ALA A 93 6.50 17.17 18.33
CA ALA A 93 5.15 17.70 18.48
C ALA A 93 4.95 18.41 19.83
N GLN A 94 5.60 17.91 20.89
CA GLN A 94 5.56 18.48 22.24
C GLN A 94 6.54 19.64 22.46
N ARG A 95 7.61 19.73 21.66
CA ARG A 95 8.57 20.85 21.63
C ARG A 95 8.23 21.93 20.58
N ALA A 96 7.09 21.83 19.91
CA ALA A 96 6.65 22.88 19.00
C ALA A 96 6.50 24.18 19.80
N ASP A 97 7.35 25.15 19.48
CA ASP A 97 7.34 26.48 20.10
C ASP A 97 5.95 27.10 19.81
N PRO A 98 5.20 27.59 20.81
CA PRO A 98 3.89 28.23 20.56
C PRO A 98 3.99 29.45 19.63
N ASP A 99 5.19 30.00 19.44
CA ASP A 99 5.49 31.07 18.48
C ASP A 99 6.03 30.56 17.12
N GLU A 100 6.05 29.25 16.86
CA GLU A 100 6.46 28.71 15.56
C GLU A 100 5.48 29.17 14.47
N VAL A 101 5.98 30.00 13.57
CA VAL A 101 5.21 30.57 12.47
C VAL A 101 4.95 29.47 11.44
N VAL A 102 3.83 28.77 11.61
CA VAL A 102 3.38 27.75 10.67
C VAL A 102 2.91 28.45 9.39
N THR A 103 3.37 27.96 8.23
CA THR A 103 2.91 28.45 6.93
C THR A 103 2.28 27.32 6.14
N ARG A 104 1.23 27.62 5.39
CA ARG A 104 0.52 26.67 4.53
C ARG A 104 0.54 27.14 3.09
N LEU A 105 0.82 26.25 2.15
CA LEU A 105 0.71 26.52 0.72
C LEU A 105 -0.76 26.47 0.28
N VAL A 106 -1.21 27.48 -0.46
CA VAL A 106 -2.57 27.55 -1.00
C VAL A 106 -2.56 27.95 -2.47
N ILE A 107 -3.53 27.46 -3.23
CA ILE A 107 -3.74 27.91 -4.61
C ILE A 107 -4.36 29.30 -4.57
N LYS A 108 -3.75 30.26 -5.27
CA LYS A 108 -4.23 31.64 -5.41
C LYS A 108 -5.17 31.78 -6.60
N ASP A 109 -4.71 31.36 -7.77
CA ASP A 109 -5.49 31.36 -9.00
C ASP A 109 -4.90 30.35 -10.00
N ILE A 110 -5.68 30.05 -11.04
CA ILE A 110 -5.27 29.18 -12.14
C ILE A 110 -5.45 29.95 -13.44
N ASP A 111 -4.37 30.12 -14.19
CA ASP A 111 -4.41 30.66 -15.55
C ASP A 111 -4.52 29.50 -16.54
N VAL A 112 -5.61 29.46 -17.29
CA VAL A 112 -5.83 28.47 -18.37
C VAL A 112 -5.82 29.17 -19.71
N GLU A 113 -5.18 28.55 -20.70
CA GLU A 113 -5.15 29.05 -22.07
C GLU A 113 -5.43 27.91 -23.04
N ASN A 114 -6.48 28.07 -23.86
CA ASN A 114 -6.83 27.11 -24.90
C ASN A 114 -7.06 25.67 -24.39
N PHE A 115 -7.58 25.51 -23.18
CA PHE A 115 -7.72 24.23 -22.49
C PHE A 115 -9.19 23.77 -22.45
N LYS A 116 -9.50 22.60 -23.02
CA LYS A 116 -10.86 22.01 -23.09
C LYS A 116 -11.91 23.03 -23.55
N SER A 117 -12.85 23.43 -22.69
CA SER A 117 -13.90 24.40 -23.00
C SER A 117 -13.42 25.87 -22.98
N TYR A 118 -12.22 26.14 -22.48
CA TYR A 118 -11.66 27.48 -22.37
C TYR A 118 -10.88 27.85 -23.64
N TYR A 119 -11.47 28.68 -24.51
CA TYR A 119 -10.77 29.27 -25.65
C TYR A 119 -10.12 30.60 -25.27
N GLY A 120 -8.86 30.83 -25.65
CA GLY A 120 -8.10 32.00 -25.23
C GLY A 120 -7.65 31.89 -23.78
N ARG A 121 -7.18 33.01 -23.20
CA ARG A 121 -6.67 33.07 -21.82
C ARG A 121 -7.79 33.40 -20.85
N HIS A 122 -7.98 32.56 -19.83
CA HIS A 122 -8.90 32.75 -18.73
C HIS A 122 -8.17 32.61 -17.40
N LYS A 123 -8.53 33.45 -16.43
CA LYS A 123 -8.07 33.34 -15.04
C LYS A 123 -9.21 32.80 -14.19
N ILE A 124 -8.98 31.67 -13.53
CA ILE A 124 -9.90 31.02 -12.59
C ILE A 124 -9.44 31.39 -11.18
N GLY A 125 -10.26 32.16 -10.47
CA GLY A 125 -9.94 32.67 -9.13
C GLY A 125 -10.25 34.16 -9.01
N PRO A 126 -9.80 34.81 -7.92
CA PRO A 126 -8.96 34.27 -6.86
C PRO A 126 -9.68 33.20 -6.01
N PHE A 127 -8.98 32.14 -5.66
CA PHE A 127 -9.47 31.14 -4.70
C PHE A 127 -9.38 31.70 -3.28
N HIS A 128 -10.38 31.36 -2.48
CA HIS A 128 -10.36 31.69 -1.07
C HIS A 128 -9.34 30.81 -0.34
N LYS A 129 -8.59 31.40 0.59
CA LYS A 129 -7.47 30.77 1.31
C LYS A 129 -7.90 29.54 2.11
N THR A 130 -9.19 29.41 2.44
CA THR A 130 -9.72 28.31 3.26
C THR A 130 -10.55 27.33 2.44
N PHE A 131 -11.57 27.83 1.74
CA PHE A 131 -12.57 27.01 1.08
C PHE A 131 -13.21 27.77 -0.07
N THR A 132 -13.29 27.12 -1.24
CA THR A 132 -13.94 27.67 -2.44
C THR A 132 -14.89 26.61 -3.01
N ALA A 133 -16.14 26.97 -3.26
CA ALA A 133 -17.10 26.11 -3.95
C ALA A 133 -17.23 26.54 -5.42
N VAL A 134 -17.15 25.58 -6.35
CA VAL A 134 -17.35 25.81 -7.79
C VAL A 134 -18.76 25.37 -8.17
N ILE A 135 -19.61 26.33 -8.51
CA ILE A 135 -21.02 26.10 -8.88
C ILE A 135 -21.30 26.51 -10.33
N GLY A 136 -22.39 25.98 -10.90
CA GLY A 136 -22.79 26.29 -12.29
C GLY A 136 -23.67 25.19 -12.91
N PRO A 137 -24.29 25.46 -14.06
CA PRO A 137 -25.18 24.51 -14.73
C PRO A 137 -24.43 23.28 -15.28
N ASN A 138 -25.15 22.20 -15.56
CA ASN A 138 -24.54 21.00 -16.15
C ASN A 138 -23.93 21.31 -17.52
N GLY A 139 -22.75 20.74 -17.80
CA GLY A 139 -22.01 21.03 -19.03
C GLY A 139 -21.25 22.36 -19.07
N SER A 140 -21.30 23.20 -18.03
CA SER A 140 -20.61 24.50 -18.00
C SER A 140 -19.08 24.42 -17.83
N GLY A 141 -18.49 23.23 -17.87
CA GLY A 141 -17.04 23.04 -17.71
C GLY A 141 -16.53 23.05 -16.26
N LYS A 142 -17.38 22.90 -15.24
CA LYS A 142 -16.94 22.87 -13.82
C LYS A 142 -15.87 21.80 -13.55
N SER A 143 -16.06 20.61 -14.11
CA SER A 143 -15.08 19.51 -14.01
C SER A 143 -13.75 19.85 -14.67
N ASN A 144 -13.75 20.74 -15.67
CA ASN A 144 -12.52 21.14 -16.36
C ASN A 144 -11.57 21.93 -15.44
N VAL A 145 -12.07 22.52 -14.34
CA VAL A 145 -11.21 23.14 -13.31
C VAL A 145 -10.34 22.08 -12.65
N ILE A 146 -10.93 20.95 -12.24
CA ILE A 146 -10.21 19.82 -11.65
C ILE A 146 -9.28 19.19 -12.70
N ASP A 147 -9.74 19.05 -13.95
CA ASP A 147 -8.90 18.53 -15.03
C ASP A 147 -7.68 19.40 -15.32
N SER A 148 -7.81 20.73 -15.17
CA SER A 148 -6.70 21.68 -15.29
C SER A 148 -5.64 21.42 -14.22
N MET A 149 -6.07 21.19 -12.97
CA MET A 149 -5.18 20.83 -11.86
C MET A 149 -4.50 19.47 -12.09
N LEU A 150 -5.26 18.44 -12.47
CA LEU A 150 -4.73 17.09 -12.78
C LEU A 150 -3.68 17.13 -13.90
N PHE A 151 -3.93 17.98 -14.90
CA PHE A 151 -2.98 18.21 -15.98
C PHE A 151 -1.67 18.79 -15.45
N VAL A 152 -1.70 19.84 -14.63
CA VAL A 152 -0.46 20.44 -14.08
C VAL A 152 0.28 19.53 -13.10
N PHE A 153 -0.44 18.78 -12.27
CA PHE A 153 0.17 17.86 -11.30
C PHE A 153 0.71 16.55 -11.92
N GLY A 154 0.70 16.45 -13.25
CA GLY A 154 1.45 15.43 -13.96
C GLY A 154 0.82 14.05 -13.98
N ARG A 155 -0.51 13.95 -13.86
CA ARG A 155 -1.19 12.68 -14.09
C ARG A 155 -1.12 12.26 -15.57
N ASN A 156 -1.11 10.94 -15.78
CA ASN A 156 -1.22 10.31 -17.10
C ASN A 156 -2.58 10.65 -17.72
N ALA A 157 -2.64 10.79 -19.06
CA ALA A 157 -3.85 11.16 -19.80
C ALA A 157 -5.08 10.29 -19.43
N LYS A 158 -4.85 8.98 -19.22
CA LYS A 158 -5.88 8.01 -18.81
C LYS A 158 -6.59 8.41 -17.51
N LYS A 159 -5.86 8.96 -16.53
CA LYS A 159 -6.43 9.44 -15.27
C LYS A 159 -7.21 10.75 -15.44
N ILE A 160 -7.02 11.47 -16.55
CA ILE A 160 -7.77 12.67 -16.96
C ILE A 160 -8.92 12.30 -17.92
N ARG A 161 -9.28 11.00 -18.00
CA ARG A 161 -10.36 10.47 -18.84
C ARG A 161 -10.15 10.67 -20.34
N LEU A 162 -8.89 10.76 -20.78
CA LEU A 162 -8.53 10.96 -22.18
C LEU A 162 -7.44 9.97 -22.62
N GLU A 163 -7.46 9.57 -23.88
CA GLU A 163 -6.44 8.68 -24.45
C GLU A 163 -5.16 9.46 -24.79
N LYS A 164 -5.30 10.72 -25.24
CA LYS A 164 -4.18 11.57 -25.68
C LYS A 164 -4.22 12.94 -25.01
N LEU A 165 -3.05 13.43 -24.60
CA LEU A 165 -2.92 14.79 -24.04
C LEU A 165 -3.29 15.89 -25.04
N SER A 166 -3.16 15.64 -26.35
CA SER A 166 -3.57 16.60 -27.39
C SER A 166 -5.07 16.89 -27.41
N GLU A 167 -5.90 15.99 -26.86
CA GLU A 167 -7.35 16.17 -26.74
C GLU A 167 -7.73 17.17 -25.64
N LEU A 168 -6.77 17.57 -24.80
CA LEU A 168 -6.94 18.67 -23.84
C LEU A 168 -6.94 20.04 -24.52
N ILE A 169 -6.47 20.11 -25.77
CA ILE A 169 -6.45 21.36 -26.53
C ILE A 169 -7.86 21.71 -26.99
N HIS A 170 -8.27 22.95 -26.76
CA HIS A 170 -9.57 23.45 -27.18
C HIS A 170 -9.79 23.21 -28.69
N SER A 171 -10.94 22.64 -29.03
CA SER A 171 -11.35 22.43 -30.40
C SER A 171 -12.83 22.80 -30.54
N SER A 172 -13.13 23.84 -31.30
CA SER A 172 -14.49 24.26 -31.63
C SER A 172 -14.62 24.56 -33.12
N ALA A 173 -15.85 24.54 -33.63
CA ALA A 173 -16.12 24.88 -35.04
C ALA A 173 -15.64 26.31 -35.41
N ALA A 174 -15.66 27.23 -34.44
CA ALA A 174 -15.16 28.59 -34.61
C ALA A 174 -13.62 28.67 -34.60
N HIS A 175 -12.95 27.77 -33.87
CA HIS A 175 -11.50 27.76 -33.69
C HIS A 175 -10.93 26.34 -33.84
N PRO A 176 -10.88 25.82 -35.08
CA PRO A 176 -10.40 24.47 -35.35
C PRO A 176 -8.86 24.35 -35.30
N ASP A 177 -8.11 25.47 -35.30
CA ASP A 177 -6.66 25.50 -35.50
C ASP A 177 -5.84 25.94 -34.28
N VAL A 178 -6.28 25.57 -33.08
CA VAL A 178 -5.55 25.82 -31.84
C VAL A 178 -4.36 24.85 -31.71
N SER A 179 -3.13 25.39 -31.69
CA SER A 179 -1.89 24.59 -31.75
C SER A 179 -1.37 24.09 -30.40
N TYR A 180 -1.76 24.73 -29.30
CA TYR A 180 -1.33 24.38 -27.94
C TYR A 180 -2.40 24.71 -26.90
N ALA A 181 -2.27 24.08 -25.73
CA ALA A 181 -2.94 24.47 -24.51
C ALA A 181 -1.93 24.66 -23.39
N SER A 182 -2.19 25.60 -22.48
CA SER A 182 -1.37 25.81 -21.29
C SER A 182 -2.22 25.98 -20.05
N VAL A 183 -1.73 25.49 -18.93
CA VAL A 183 -2.33 25.72 -17.61
C VAL A 183 -1.21 26.09 -16.66
N THR A 184 -1.42 27.15 -15.88
CA THR A 184 -0.54 27.59 -14.81
C THR A 184 -1.32 27.60 -13.51
N VAL A 185 -0.85 26.86 -12.51
CA VAL A 185 -1.38 26.92 -11.15
C VAL A 185 -0.46 27.80 -10.33
N ASN A 186 -1.02 28.89 -9.80
CA ASN A 186 -0.30 29.86 -8.99
C ASN A 186 -0.58 29.58 -7.51
N PHE A 187 0.47 29.33 -6.74
CA PHE A 187 0.43 29.10 -5.30
C PHE A 187 1.01 30.30 -4.54
N VAL A 188 0.56 30.47 -3.30
CA VAL A 188 1.15 31.38 -2.32
C VAL A 188 1.18 30.70 -0.96
N ARG A 189 2.13 31.07 -0.10
CA ARG A 189 2.09 30.65 1.30
C ARG A 189 1.29 31.65 2.12
N VAL A 190 0.52 31.15 3.08
CA VAL A 190 -0.21 31.95 4.06
C VAL A 190 0.26 31.59 5.46
N PHE A 191 0.32 32.58 6.34
CA PHE A 191 0.59 32.34 7.76
C PHE A 191 -0.63 31.68 8.42
N GLU A 192 -0.37 30.63 9.21
CA GLU A 192 -1.33 29.96 10.05
C GLU A 192 -1.11 30.43 11.49
N THR A 193 -2.00 31.26 12.01
CA THR A 193 -1.97 31.71 13.40
C THR A 193 -2.82 30.77 14.24
N GLN A 194 -2.21 30.02 15.17
CA GLN A 194 -2.93 29.08 16.05
C GLN A 194 -3.99 29.77 16.93
N HIS A 195 -3.86 31.08 17.18
CA HIS A 195 -4.68 31.82 18.14
C HIS A 195 -5.69 32.81 17.55
N ASP A 196 -5.64 33.11 16.25
CA ASP A 196 -6.60 34.03 15.64
C ASP A 196 -7.71 33.24 14.93
N ALA A 197 -8.75 32.93 15.71
CA ALA A 197 -10.09 32.61 15.21
C ALA A 197 -10.78 33.84 14.55
N THR A 198 -10.06 34.95 14.38
CA THR A 198 -10.52 36.14 13.69
C THR A 198 -10.43 35.93 12.17
N ASP A 199 -11.60 35.75 11.58
CA ASP A 199 -11.95 35.76 10.16
C ASP A 199 -10.90 35.16 9.19
N PRO A 200 -11.11 33.93 8.69
CA PRO A 200 -10.25 33.25 7.71
C PRO A 200 -9.93 34.07 6.44
N MET A 201 -10.66 35.17 6.21
CA MET A 201 -10.42 36.13 5.14
C MET A 201 -9.11 36.94 5.31
N PHE A 202 -8.60 37.11 6.54
CA PHE A 202 -7.44 37.96 6.86
C PHE A 202 -6.10 37.25 6.99
N ARG A 203 -6.01 35.95 6.66
CA ARG A 203 -4.71 35.26 6.61
C ARG A 203 -3.75 36.00 5.68
N LYS A 204 -2.61 36.46 6.21
CA LYS A 204 -1.65 37.25 5.43
C LYS A 204 -0.83 36.34 4.51
N GLU A 205 -0.69 36.76 3.25
CA GLU A 205 0.24 36.11 2.31
C GLU A 205 1.67 36.36 2.79
N VAL A 206 2.50 35.33 2.75
CA VAL A 206 3.94 35.45 3.02
C VAL A 206 4.56 36.18 1.82
N PRO A 207 5.25 37.31 2.02
CA PRO A 207 5.91 38.03 0.93
C PRO A 207 6.90 37.12 0.19
N ASN A 208 6.97 37.24 -1.14
CA ASN A 208 7.88 36.48 -2.01
C ASN A 208 7.74 34.93 -1.91
N SER A 209 6.57 34.44 -1.52
CA SER A 209 6.27 32.99 -1.47
C SER A 209 5.49 32.47 -2.67
N ALA A 210 5.38 33.27 -3.73
CA ALA A 210 4.64 32.89 -4.93
C ALA A 210 5.40 31.78 -5.66
N LEU A 211 4.68 30.71 -6.00
CA LEU A 211 5.18 29.58 -6.79
C LEU A 211 4.22 29.37 -7.95
N SER A 212 4.73 29.43 -9.19
CA SER A 212 3.92 29.23 -10.39
C SER A 212 4.36 27.96 -11.11
N VAL A 213 3.48 26.96 -11.17
CA VAL A 213 3.73 25.72 -11.91
C VAL A 213 2.90 25.72 -13.18
N LYS A 214 3.57 25.71 -14.33
CA LYS A 214 2.96 25.73 -15.66
C LYS A 214 3.25 24.44 -16.41
N ARG A 215 2.22 23.91 -17.07
CA ARG A 215 2.34 22.81 -18.04
C ARG A 215 1.73 23.24 -19.37
N GLU A 216 2.43 22.94 -20.46
CA GLU A 216 2.00 23.22 -21.83
C GLU A 216 1.95 21.91 -22.61
N VAL A 217 0.97 21.77 -23.50
CA VAL A 217 0.86 20.65 -24.44
C VAL A 217 0.64 21.17 -25.85
N PHE A 218 1.37 20.61 -26.80
CA PHE A 218 1.28 20.93 -28.23
C PHE A 218 0.52 19.83 -28.98
N ARG A 219 0.00 20.14 -30.17
CA ARG A 219 -0.63 19.15 -31.06
C ARG A 219 0.24 17.94 -31.40
N SER A 220 1.57 18.11 -31.34
CA SER A 220 2.54 17.02 -31.51
C SER A 220 2.49 15.98 -30.40
N GLY A 221 1.75 16.23 -29.31
CA GLY A 221 1.71 15.39 -28.11
C GLY A 221 2.84 15.66 -27.12
N VAL A 222 3.80 16.52 -27.49
CA VAL A 222 4.89 16.93 -26.60
C VAL A 222 4.31 17.84 -25.51
N SER A 223 4.61 17.53 -24.24
CA SER A 223 4.31 18.40 -23.12
C SER A 223 5.56 18.97 -22.48
N GLN A 224 5.51 20.23 -22.06
CA GLN A 224 6.61 20.93 -21.42
C GLN A 224 6.16 21.48 -20.07
N TYR A 225 7.02 21.35 -19.06
CA TYR A 225 6.80 21.92 -17.74
C TYR A 225 7.72 23.11 -17.51
N SER A 226 7.23 24.07 -16.72
CA SER A 226 8.02 25.17 -16.20
C SER A 226 7.59 25.55 -14.79
N ILE A 227 8.56 25.88 -13.94
CA ILE A 227 8.36 26.46 -12.62
C ILE A 227 8.90 27.88 -12.67
N ASP A 228 8.09 28.87 -12.30
CA ASP A 228 8.45 30.30 -12.30
C ASP A 228 9.05 30.77 -13.64
N GLY A 229 8.51 30.24 -14.74
CA GLY A 229 8.96 30.52 -16.11
C GLY A 229 10.23 29.76 -16.55
N GLN A 230 10.90 29.03 -15.67
CA GLN A 230 12.04 28.19 -16.02
C GLN A 230 11.60 26.79 -16.43
N ARG A 231 12.06 26.31 -17.58
CA ARG A 231 11.75 24.95 -18.07
C ARG A 231 12.38 23.89 -17.16
N ARG A 232 11.58 22.90 -16.79
CA ARG A 232 11.96 21.80 -15.90
C ARG A 232 11.45 20.47 -16.44
N THR A 233 12.07 19.38 -16.02
CA THR A 233 11.54 18.03 -16.31
C THR A 233 10.33 17.74 -15.41
N GLN A 234 9.45 16.83 -15.84
CA GLN A 234 8.30 16.42 -15.01
C GLN A 234 8.74 15.91 -13.65
N LYS A 235 9.84 15.14 -13.61
CA LYS A 235 10.37 14.55 -12.38
C LYS A 235 10.81 15.64 -11.39
N GLU A 236 11.56 16.64 -11.86
CA GLU A 236 11.99 17.78 -11.03
C GLU A 236 10.79 18.56 -10.47
N VAL A 237 9.72 18.72 -11.26
CA VAL A 237 8.51 19.41 -10.82
C VAL A 237 7.79 18.64 -9.72
N VAL A 238 7.65 17.32 -9.89
CA VAL A 238 7.04 16.45 -8.88
C VAL A 238 7.87 16.44 -7.60
N GLU A 239 9.19 16.26 -7.70
CA GLU A 239 10.11 16.31 -6.54
C GLU A 239 10.06 17.67 -5.83
N HIS A 240 9.89 18.78 -6.57
CA HIS A 240 9.73 20.11 -5.98
C HIS A 240 8.39 20.27 -5.26
N LEU A 241 7.29 19.81 -5.85
CA LEU A 241 5.96 19.87 -5.23
C LEU A 241 5.85 19.00 -3.97
N ILE A 242 6.50 17.83 -3.96
CA ILE A 242 6.60 16.96 -2.77
C ILE A 242 7.36 17.69 -1.64
N LYS A 243 8.46 18.38 -1.96
CA LYS A 243 9.21 19.19 -0.97
C LYS A 243 8.38 20.34 -0.40
N GLU A 244 7.45 20.89 -1.19
CA GLU A 244 6.50 21.92 -0.75
C GLU A 244 5.30 21.33 0.04
N GLY A 245 5.26 20.01 0.26
CA GLY A 245 4.25 19.34 1.06
C GLY A 245 3.03 18.86 0.28
N ILE A 246 3.09 18.81 -1.06
CA ILE A 246 2.03 18.25 -1.90
C ILE A 246 2.36 16.79 -2.21
N ASP A 247 1.62 15.85 -1.63
CA ASP A 247 1.76 14.42 -1.92
C ASP A 247 1.18 14.07 -3.31
N LEU A 248 2.07 14.01 -4.29
CA LEU A 248 1.77 13.59 -5.66
C LEU A 248 1.99 12.09 -5.90
N GLU A 249 2.61 11.39 -4.95
CA GLU A 249 2.96 9.97 -5.09
C GLU A 249 1.71 9.13 -4.92
N HIS A 250 1.06 9.27 -3.77
CA HIS A 250 -0.15 8.51 -3.45
C HIS A 250 -1.43 9.20 -3.93
N ASN A 251 -1.31 10.44 -4.43
CA ASN A 251 -2.37 11.09 -5.20
C ASN A 251 -3.67 11.35 -4.41
N ARG A 252 -3.57 11.41 -3.08
CA ARG A 252 -4.70 11.45 -2.13
C ARG A 252 -5.39 12.80 -1.95
N PHE A 253 -4.78 13.87 -2.44
CA PHE A 253 -5.33 15.23 -2.33
C PHE A 253 -6.42 15.55 -3.37
N LEU A 254 -6.64 14.65 -4.35
CA LEU A 254 -7.67 14.82 -5.39
C LEU A 254 -8.58 13.60 -5.40
N ILE A 255 -9.87 13.85 -5.20
CA ILE A 255 -10.93 12.86 -5.31
C ILE A 255 -11.73 13.14 -6.58
N LEU A 256 -11.67 12.22 -7.52
CA LEU A 256 -12.40 12.28 -8.78
C LEU A 256 -13.83 11.76 -8.60
N GLN A 257 -14.71 12.19 -9.49
CA GLN A 257 -16.05 11.63 -9.56
C GLN A 257 -15.96 10.13 -9.88
N GLY A 258 -16.64 9.32 -9.05
CA GLY A 258 -16.62 7.86 -9.10
C GLY A 258 -15.60 7.22 -8.15
N GLU A 259 -14.56 7.92 -7.71
CA GLU A 259 -13.56 7.34 -6.79
C GLU A 259 -14.15 7.03 -5.42
N VAL A 260 -15.09 7.85 -4.92
CA VAL A 260 -15.78 7.58 -3.65
C VAL A 260 -16.58 6.27 -3.70
N GLU A 261 -17.24 6.01 -4.82
CA GLU A 261 -17.97 4.76 -5.04
C GLU A 261 -17.01 3.57 -5.17
N GLN A 262 -15.89 3.74 -5.89
CA GLN A 262 -14.85 2.72 -5.99
C GLN A 262 -14.29 2.35 -4.63
N ILE A 263 -13.96 3.33 -3.78
CA ILE A 263 -13.48 3.11 -2.41
C ILE A 263 -14.54 2.36 -1.58
N ALA A 264 -15.82 2.71 -1.71
CA ALA A 264 -16.90 2.02 -1.02
C ALA A 264 -17.09 0.56 -1.48
N LEU A 265 -16.74 0.25 -2.74
CA LEU A 265 -16.83 -1.09 -3.34
C LEU A 265 -15.53 -1.89 -3.24
N MET A 266 -14.47 -1.34 -2.63
CA MET A 266 -13.21 -2.06 -2.42
C MET A 266 -13.44 -3.29 -1.55
N LYS A 267 -12.82 -4.40 -1.95
CA LYS A 267 -12.81 -5.61 -1.12
C LYS A 267 -11.94 -5.39 0.12
N PRO A 268 -12.19 -6.08 1.24
CA PRO A 268 -11.36 -5.95 2.44
C PRO A 268 -9.87 -6.21 2.21
N LYS A 269 -9.53 -7.11 1.28
CA LYS A 269 -8.17 -7.46 0.88
C LYS A 269 -8.12 -7.72 -0.62
N ALA A 270 -6.98 -7.46 -1.25
CA ALA A 270 -6.73 -7.86 -2.63
C ALA A 270 -6.82 -9.39 -2.79
N GLU A 271 -7.70 -9.85 -3.68
CA GLU A 271 -7.81 -11.28 -4.01
C GLU A 271 -6.89 -11.70 -5.16
N LYS A 272 -6.52 -10.76 -6.03
CA LYS A 272 -5.66 -10.99 -7.19
C LYS A 272 -4.47 -10.05 -7.18
N GLU A 273 -3.34 -10.53 -7.67
CA GLU A 273 -2.17 -9.69 -7.94
C GLU A 273 -2.54 -8.60 -8.97
N GLY A 274 -2.71 -7.37 -8.49
CA GLY A 274 -3.07 -6.18 -9.29
C GLY A 274 -4.42 -5.56 -8.98
N GLU A 275 -5.23 -6.15 -8.08
CA GLU A 275 -6.39 -5.47 -7.47
C GLU A 275 -5.94 -4.79 -6.17
N GLU A 276 -6.34 -3.54 -5.92
CA GLU A 276 -6.12 -2.86 -4.63
C GLU A 276 -7.35 -3.10 -3.74
N GLY A 277 -7.15 -3.78 -2.61
CA GLY A 277 -8.16 -3.87 -1.56
C GLY A 277 -8.03 -2.73 -0.55
N LEU A 278 -8.96 -2.69 0.39
CA LEU A 278 -9.00 -1.68 1.44
C LEU A 278 -7.78 -1.79 2.37
N LEU A 279 -7.32 -3.01 2.68
CA LEU A 279 -6.13 -3.21 3.50
C LEU A 279 -4.89 -2.62 2.83
N GLU A 280 -4.67 -2.92 1.56
CA GLU A 280 -3.53 -2.41 0.81
C GLU A 280 -3.60 -0.88 0.67
N TYR A 281 -4.80 -0.33 0.50
CA TYR A 281 -5.04 1.11 0.50
C TYR A 281 -4.69 1.78 1.85
N LEU A 282 -5.01 1.13 2.97
CA LEU A 282 -4.66 1.60 4.32
C LEU A 282 -3.18 1.43 4.62
N ASP A 283 -2.55 0.34 4.19
CA ASP A 283 -1.11 0.13 4.36
C ASP A 283 -0.30 1.19 3.61
N ASP A 284 -0.77 1.58 2.43
CA ASP A 284 -0.17 2.66 1.65
C ASP A 284 -0.41 4.04 2.29
N LEU A 285 -1.50 4.22 3.05
CA LEU A 285 -1.78 5.45 3.82
C LEU A 285 -0.84 5.61 5.00
N ILE A 286 -0.55 4.51 5.69
CA ILE A 286 0.33 4.49 6.86
C ILE A 286 1.80 4.47 6.42
N GLY A 287 2.09 3.99 5.20
CA GLY A 287 3.44 3.77 4.70
C GLY A 287 4.04 2.44 5.16
N THR A 288 3.21 1.50 5.63
CA THR A 288 3.65 0.15 6.04
C THR A 288 3.99 -0.74 4.85
N ASN A 289 3.54 -0.37 3.64
CA ASN A 289 3.77 -1.13 2.41
C ASN A 289 5.26 -1.44 2.15
N GLU A 290 6.17 -0.51 2.46
CA GLU A 290 7.63 -0.72 2.31
C GLU A 290 8.19 -1.84 3.21
N TYR A 291 7.52 -2.13 4.32
CA TYR A 291 7.94 -3.15 5.29
C TYR A 291 7.39 -4.53 4.95
N VAL A 292 6.29 -4.63 4.21
CA VAL A 292 5.62 -5.91 3.90
C VAL A 292 6.60 -6.89 3.25
N GLY A 293 7.33 -6.44 2.21
CA GLY A 293 8.33 -7.27 1.54
C GLY A 293 9.47 -7.69 2.46
N ARG A 294 10.02 -6.74 3.23
CA ARG A 294 11.13 -7.02 4.17
C ARG A 294 10.73 -8.02 5.25
N VAL A 295 9.53 -7.88 5.81
CA VAL A 295 9.00 -8.78 6.83
C VAL A 295 8.76 -10.17 6.24
N SER A 296 8.24 -10.26 5.02
CA SER A 296 8.03 -11.54 4.34
C SER A 296 9.35 -12.29 4.11
N ASP A 297 10.39 -11.61 3.63
CA ASP A 297 11.71 -12.20 3.39
C ASP A 297 12.35 -12.69 4.70
N LEU A 298 12.31 -11.86 5.74
CA LEU A 298 12.86 -12.21 7.07
C LEU A 298 12.09 -13.38 7.71
N THR A 299 10.77 -13.44 7.52
CA THR A 299 9.94 -14.54 8.02
C THR A 299 10.33 -15.84 7.32
N SER A 300 10.47 -15.83 6.00
CA SER A 300 10.90 -17.02 5.25
C SER A 300 12.29 -17.49 5.67
N ALA A 301 13.25 -16.56 5.86
CA ALA A 301 14.58 -16.91 6.35
C ALA A 301 14.54 -17.50 7.77
N ALA A 302 13.70 -16.96 8.66
CA ALA A 302 13.52 -17.47 10.01
C ALA A 302 12.91 -18.88 10.03
N GLU A 303 11.92 -19.15 9.16
CA GLU A 303 11.33 -20.48 9.00
C GLU A 303 12.33 -21.52 8.47
N GLN A 304 13.17 -21.13 7.52
CA GLN A 304 14.25 -21.99 7.01
C GLN A 304 15.25 -22.33 8.11
N ALA A 305 15.74 -21.32 8.84
CA ALA A 305 16.68 -21.52 9.94
C ALA A 305 16.07 -22.39 11.06
N GLN A 306 14.76 -22.23 11.34
CA GLN A 306 14.07 -23.05 12.33
C GLN A 306 13.99 -24.52 11.87
N THR A 307 13.69 -24.76 10.60
CA THR A 307 13.67 -26.12 10.03
C THR A 307 15.04 -26.79 10.13
N GLU A 308 16.11 -26.09 9.71
CA GLU A 308 17.49 -26.60 9.81
C GLU A 308 17.92 -26.91 11.25
N ARG A 309 17.51 -26.05 12.20
CA ARG A 309 17.77 -26.25 13.62
C ARG A 309 17.08 -27.51 14.14
N LEU A 310 15.81 -27.71 13.78
CA LEU A 310 15.05 -28.90 14.17
C LEU A 310 15.68 -30.18 13.61
N GLU A 311 16.08 -30.18 12.34
CA GLU A 311 16.77 -31.32 11.74
C GLU A 311 18.11 -31.63 12.42
N SER A 312 18.86 -30.59 12.78
CA SER A 312 20.15 -30.74 13.47
C SER A 312 19.97 -31.30 14.88
N LEU A 313 18.94 -30.84 15.61
CA LEU A 313 18.59 -31.38 16.92
C LEU A 313 18.15 -32.85 16.85
N ASP A 314 17.38 -33.24 15.82
CA ASP A 314 16.97 -34.63 15.64
C ASP A 314 18.16 -35.54 15.30
N LYS A 315 19.11 -35.06 14.49
CA LYS A 315 20.38 -35.77 14.23
C LYS A 315 21.18 -35.92 15.53
N GLU A 316 21.28 -34.87 16.33
CA GLU A 316 22.00 -34.91 17.61
C GLU A 316 21.37 -35.91 18.59
N LYS A 317 20.05 -35.93 18.73
CA LYS A 317 19.34 -36.90 19.57
C LYS A 317 19.64 -38.34 19.15
N LYS A 318 19.63 -38.63 17.85
CA LYS A 318 19.97 -39.96 17.32
C LYS A 318 21.42 -40.36 17.65
N LEU A 319 22.37 -39.46 17.42
CA LEU A 319 23.78 -39.71 17.72
C LEU A 319 24.04 -39.86 19.22
N ARG A 320 23.36 -39.09 20.08
CA ARG A 320 23.43 -39.26 21.54
C ARG A 320 22.91 -40.63 21.97
N ALA A 321 21.78 -41.07 21.43
CA ALA A 321 21.24 -42.40 21.74
C ALA A 321 22.18 -43.53 21.30
N GLU A 322 22.82 -43.40 20.12
CA GLU A 322 23.82 -44.37 19.64
C GLU A 322 25.07 -44.38 20.52
N ARG A 323 25.56 -43.20 20.94
CA ARG A 323 26.67 -43.08 21.90
C ARG A 323 26.34 -43.82 23.20
N ASP A 324 25.17 -43.57 23.77
CA ASP A 324 24.75 -44.15 25.04
C ASP A 324 24.63 -45.68 24.96
N ALA A 325 24.17 -46.21 23.81
CA ALA A 325 24.12 -47.64 23.56
C ALA A 325 25.53 -48.30 23.50
N LEU A 326 26.57 -47.55 23.14
CA LEU A 326 27.95 -48.04 23.04
C LEU A 326 28.75 -47.89 24.34
N ASP A 327 28.29 -47.07 25.29
CA ASP A 327 29.04 -46.79 26.52
C ASP A 327 29.24 -48.03 27.40
N ASP A 328 28.26 -48.95 27.46
CA ASP A 328 28.39 -50.20 28.23
C ASP A 328 29.48 -51.12 27.66
N ALA A 329 29.52 -51.29 26.33
CA ALA A 329 30.54 -52.10 25.66
C ALA A 329 31.94 -51.52 25.87
N LYS A 330 32.06 -50.18 25.77
CA LYS A 330 33.29 -49.45 26.07
C LYS A 330 33.71 -49.64 27.53
N ASN A 331 32.81 -49.46 28.49
CA ASN A 331 33.10 -49.60 29.92
C ASN A 331 33.54 -51.02 30.27
N SER A 332 32.89 -52.04 29.70
CA SER A 332 33.29 -53.44 29.85
C SER A 332 34.69 -53.70 29.31
N THR A 333 35.01 -53.17 28.12
CA THR A 333 36.34 -53.30 27.51
C THR A 333 37.43 -52.60 28.33
N ILE A 334 37.16 -51.39 28.83
CA ILE A 334 38.06 -50.66 29.72
C ILE A 334 38.30 -51.45 31.01
N ALA A 335 37.25 -52.03 31.60
CA ALA A 335 37.36 -52.84 32.80
C ALA A 335 38.21 -54.10 32.56
N PHE A 336 38.03 -54.78 31.43
CA PHE A 336 38.86 -55.92 31.03
C PHE A 336 40.34 -55.54 30.89
N VAL A 337 40.65 -54.50 30.10
CA VAL A 337 42.02 -54.02 29.89
C VAL A 337 42.66 -53.58 31.21
N THR A 338 41.89 -52.97 32.11
CA THR A 338 42.39 -52.56 33.43
C THR A 338 42.76 -53.78 34.28
N LYS A 339 41.92 -54.82 34.30
CA LYS A 339 42.21 -56.07 35.00
C LYS A 339 43.41 -56.80 34.41
N ASP A 340 43.54 -56.85 33.09
CA ASP A 340 44.68 -57.48 32.42
C ASP A 340 46.00 -56.76 32.75
N ASN A 341 45.99 -55.42 32.72
CA ASN A 341 47.14 -54.62 33.17
C ASN A 341 47.50 -54.86 34.65
N GLN A 342 46.51 -55.04 35.53
CA GLN A 342 46.76 -55.40 36.92
C GLN A 342 47.39 -56.78 37.04
N LEU A 343 46.90 -57.77 36.28
CA LEU A 343 47.45 -59.13 36.25
C LEU A 343 48.90 -59.14 35.73
N GLN A 344 49.19 -58.39 34.66
CA GLN A 344 50.54 -58.24 34.14
C GLN A 344 51.49 -57.63 35.19
N LYS A 345 51.05 -56.57 35.90
CA LYS A 345 51.84 -55.94 36.97
C LYS A 345 52.13 -56.91 38.11
N THR A 346 51.15 -57.71 38.55
CA THR A 346 51.35 -58.69 39.62
C THR A 346 52.26 -59.84 39.18
N LEU A 347 52.14 -60.31 37.93
CA LEU A 347 53.07 -61.27 37.32
C LEU A 347 54.51 -60.75 37.30
N ILE A 348 54.72 -59.52 36.83
CA ILE A 348 56.06 -58.89 36.82
C ILE A 348 56.61 -58.82 38.25
N ALA A 349 55.81 -58.39 39.23
CA ALA A 349 56.23 -58.34 40.63
C ALA A 349 56.58 -59.73 41.19
N MET A 350 55.80 -60.76 40.86
CA MET A 350 56.11 -62.15 41.24
C MET A 350 57.42 -62.64 40.61
N CYS A 351 57.64 -62.37 39.32
CA CYS A 351 58.91 -62.71 38.65
C CYS A 351 60.09 -61.99 39.29
N GLN A 352 59.95 -60.72 39.64
CA GLN A 352 61.00 -59.95 40.34
C GLN A 352 61.31 -60.51 41.72
N LEU A 353 60.29 -60.89 42.50
CA LEU A 353 60.48 -61.54 43.80
C LEU A 353 61.19 -62.89 43.66
N ARG A 354 60.80 -63.69 42.65
CA ARG A 354 61.45 -64.98 42.37
C ARG A 354 62.93 -64.82 41.99
N MET A 355 63.28 -63.83 41.18
CA MET A 355 64.67 -63.55 40.80
C MET A 355 65.53 -62.98 41.94
N ARG A 356 64.93 -62.57 43.06
CA ARG A 356 65.62 -61.97 44.22
C ARG A 356 65.82 -62.96 45.38
N GLY A 357 65.25 -64.17 45.26
CA GLY A 357 65.29 -65.24 46.27
C GLY A 357 66.27 -66.39 45.95
N ASP A 358 66.94 -66.33 44.79
CA ASP A 358 68.20 -67.04 44.51
C ASP A 358 69.36 -66.07 44.78
#